data_AF-A0AAW0IYT3-F1
#
_entry.id   AF-A0AAW0IYT3-F1
#
_cell.length_a   1.000
_cell.length_b   1.000
_cell.length_c   1.000
_cell.angle_alpha   90.00
_cell.angle_beta   90.00
_cell.angle_gamma   90.00
#
_symmetry.space_group_name_H-M   'P 1'
#
loop_
_entity.id
_entity.type
_entity.pdbx_description
1 polymer ?
#
loop_
_entity_poly.entity_id
_entity_poly.type
_entity_poly.pdbx_seq_one_letter_code
_entity_poly.pdbx_strand_id
1 'polypeptide(L)'
;MSQGFSKLEELWVEDCSDLDEIIQKNGGITLDKITFPRLKTLALQNLAHLVNFYDANSSLECPFMEHLHVRDCPNFVAPNFHRSKQVHLNDERHYNLLKKRYVPIMVFLTCE
;
A
#
# COMPACT_ATOMS: atom_id res chain seq x y z
N MET A 1 16.31 -13.25 -0.10
CA MET A 1 15.74 -13.36 1.26
C MET A 1 14.87 -12.13 1.50
N SER A 2 13.54 -12.24 1.49
CA SER A 2 12.63 -11.10 1.66
C SER A 2 12.55 -10.74 3.15
N GLN A 3 13.35 -9.77 3.58
CA GLN A 3 13.29 -9.24 4.94
C GLN A 3 12.13 -8.23 5.02
N GLY A 4 11.20 -8.43 5.97
CA GLY A 4 10.33 -7.37 6.48
C GLY A 4 8.83 -7.63 6.47
N PHE A 5 8.22 -7.99 5.33
CA PHE A 5 6.77 -7.78 5.16
C PHE A 5 5.89 -9.04 5.18
N SER A 6 6.43 -10.19 5.57
CA SER A 6 5.68 -11.46 5.56
C SER A 6 4.52 -11.52 6.56
N LYS A 7 4.49 -10.62 7.55
CA LYS A 7 3.42 -10.51 8.56
C LYS A 7 2.56 -9.26 8.42
N LEU A 8 2.81 -8.42 7.40
CA LEU A 8 2.05 -7.20 7.21
C LEU A 8 0.65 -7.56 6.70
N GLU A 9 -0.37 -7.30 7.51
CA GLU A 9 -1.78 -7.56 7.16
C GLU A 9 -2.52 -6.31 6.69
N GLU A 10 -2.09 -5.14 7.14
CA GLU A 10 -2.73 -3.87 6.86
C GLU A 10 -1.60 -2.83 6.65
N LEU A 11 -1.71 -2.04 5.58
CA LEU A 11 -0.81 -0.94 5.29
C LEU A 11 -1.63 0.32 5.08
N TRP A 12 -1.26 1.39 5.76
CA TRP A 12 -1.85 2.69 5.55
C TRP A 12 -0.77 3.76 5.49
N VAL A 13 -0.80 4.53 4.41
CA VAL A 13 0.01 5.72 4.17
C VAL A 13 -0.90 6.93 3.95
N GLU A 14 -0.68 8.01 4.69
CA GLU A 14 -1.44 9.28 4.60
C GLU A 14 -0.48 10.46 4.68
N ASP A 15 -0.77 11.53 3.94
CA ASP A 15 -0.09 12.84 4.01
C ASP A 15 1.43 12.84 3.74
N CYS A 16 1.94 11.86 2.98
CA CYS A 16 3.35 11.82 2.57
C CYS A 16 3.54 12.52 1.21
N SER A 17 4.02 13.77 1.25
CA SER A 17 4.20 14.60 0.05
C SER A 17 5.38 14.16 -0.82
N ASP A 18 6.48 13.72 -0.20
CA ASP A 18 7.72 13.32 -0.92
C ASP A 18 7.75 11.83 -1.29
N LEU A 19 6.64 11.10 -1.08
CA LEU A 19 6.60 9.66 -1.32
C LEU A 19 6.24 9.34 -2.78
N ASP A 20 7.26 9.12 -3.60
CA ASP A 20 7.11 8.70 -5.00
C ASP A 20 6.81 7.19 -5.12
N GLU A 21 7.42 6.38 -4.24
CA GLU A 21 7.32 4.92 -4.19
C GLU A 21 7.21 4.41 -2.75
N ILE A 22 6.27 3.48 -2.48
CA ILE A 22 6.09 2.89 -1.14
C ILE A 22 7.23 1.90 -0.80
N ILE A 23 7.82 1.26 -1.82
CA ILE A 23 8.91 0.31 -1.64
C ILE A 23 10.11 0.75 -2.48
N GLN A 24 11.11 1.31 -1.81
CA GLN A 24 12.34 1.73 -2.45
C GLN A 24 13.35 0.58 -2.49
N LYS A 25 13.96 0.35 -3.67
CA LYS A 25 15.10 -0.57 -3.81
C LYS A 25 16.33 0.07 -3.18
N ASN A 26 16.73 -0.37 -1.99
CA ASN A 26 18.01 0.04 -1.43
C ASN A 26 19.09 -1.01 -1.72
N GLY A 27 20.15 -0.62 -2.45
CA GLY A 27 21.40 -1.38 -2.55
C GLY A 27 21.37 -2.73 -3.27
N GLY A 28 21.03 -2.76 -4.57
CA GLY A 28 21.41 -3.87 -5.47
C GLY A 28 20.57 -5.14 -5.39
N ILE A 29 19.47 -5.14 -4.63
CA ILE A 29 18.53 -6.27 -4.60
C ILE A 29 17.46 -6.03 -5.69
N THR A 30 17.64 -6.64 -6.84
CA THR A 30 16.59 -6.74 -7.87
C THR A 30 15.50 -7.66 -7.32
N LEU A 31 14.49 -7.08 -6.67
CA LEU A 31 13.26 -7.81 -6.38
C LEU A 31 12.41 -7.82 -7.65
N ASP A 32 12.64 -8.80 -8.52
CA ASP A 32 11.80 -9.05 -9.71
C ASP A 32 10.33 -9.30 -9.32
N LYS A 33 10.11 -9.81 -8.10
CA LYS A 33 8.79 -10.08 -7.56
C LYS A 33 8.69 -9.64 -6.10
N ILE A 34 7.72 -8.79 -5.82
CA ILE A 34 7.37 -8.39 -4.46
C ILE A 34 6.06 -9.08 -4.11
N THR A 35 6.06 -9.83 -3.02
CA THR A 35 4.86 -10.52 -2.56
C THR A 35 4.55 -10.11 -1.14
N PHE A 36 3.32 -9.66 -0.93
CA PHE A 36 2.75 -9.44 0.39
C PHE A 36 1.79 -10.59 0.70
N PRO A 37 2.30 -11.69 1.28
CA PRO A 37 1.52 -12.93 1.40
C PRO A 37 0.41 -12.85 2.44
N ARG A 38 0.30 -11.74 3.19
CA ARG A 38 -0.72 -11.57 4.25
C ARG A 38 -1.45 -10.24 4.19
N LEU A 39 -1.10 -9.36 3.26
CA LEU A 39 -1.69 -8.03 3.17
C LEU A 39 -3.14 -8.14 2.69
N LYS A 40 -4.06 -7.68 3.54
CA LYS A 40 -5.51 -7.68 3.34
C LYS A 40 -6.03 -6.29 3.04
N THR A 41 -5.52 -5.27 3.73
CA THR A 41 -5.97 -3.88 3.56
C THR A 41 -4.81 -2.99 3.12
N LEU A 42 -5.03 -2.21 2.07
CA LEU A 42 -4.17 -1.12 1.68
C LEU A 42 -4.96 0.19 1.66
N ALA A 43 -4.51 1.21 2.40
CA ALA A 43 -5.09 2.53 2.40
C ALA A 43 -4.05 3.60 2.05
N LEU A 44 -4.34 4.38 1.02
CA LEU A 44 -3.49 5.44 0.49
C LEU A 44 -4.30 6.73 0.45
N GLN A 45 -3.79 7.78 1.08
CA GLN A 45 -4.48 9.06 1.13
C GLN A 45 -3.54 10.26 1.03
N ASN A 46 -3.94 11.26 0.24
CA ASN A 46 -3.21 12.52 0.09
C ASN A 46 -1.73 12.32 -0.28
N LEU A 47 -1.50 11.48 -1.30
CA LEU A 47 -0.17 11.17 -1.81
C LEU A 47 -0.06 11.74 -3.21
N ALA A 48 0.24 13.04 -3.28
CA ALA A 48 0.25 13.80 -4.53
C ALA A 48 1.31 13.27 -5.51
N HIS A 49 2.46 12.84 -5.00
CA HIS A 49 3.59 12.38 -5.81
C HIS A 49 3.67 10.86 -5.98
N LEU A 50 2.81 10.10 -5.29
CA LEU A 50 2.84 8.64 -5.38
C LEU A 50 2.38 8.21 -6.78
N VAL A 51 3.32 7.75 -7.59
CA VAL A 51 3.04 7.24 -8.94
C VAL A 51 2.78 5.75 -8.89
N ASN A 52 3.58 5.01 -8.11
CA ASN A 52 3.55 3.56 -8.12
C ASN A 52 3.79 2.98 -6.72
N PHE A 53 3.24 1.79 -6.46
CA PHE A 53 3.47 1.09 -5.20
C PHE A 53 4.91 0.54 -5.10
N TYR A 54 5.55 0.28 -6.25
CA TYR A 54 6.90 -0.28 -6.40
C TYR A 54 7.42 -0.01 -7.83
N ASP A 55 8.69 -0.28 -8.11
CA ASP A 55 9.29 -0.12 -9.45
C ASP A 55 8.45 -0.82 -10.56
N ALA A 56 8.05 -0.07 -11.58
CA ALA A 56 7.20 -0.53 -12.68
C ALA A 56 7.68 -1.82 -13.39
N ASN A 57 8.95 -2.18 -13.24
CA ASN A 57 9.53 -3.37 -13.87
C ASN A 57 9.38 -4.67 -13.06
N SER A 58 8.79 -4.62 -11.85
CA SER A 58 8.56 -5.81 -11.01
C SER A 58 7.10 -6.29 -11.05
N SER A 59 6.81 -7.48 -10.51
CA SER A 59 5.43 -7.93 -10.31
C SER A 59 5.06 -7.90 -8.82
N LEU A 60 3.94 -7.24 -8.49
CA LEU A 60 3.36 -7.23 -7.14
C LEU A 60 2.23 -8.24 -7.03
N GLU A 61 2.37 -9.16 -6.08
CA GLU A 61 1.33 -10.13 -5.75
C GLU A 61 0.84 -9.95 -4.31
N CYS A 62 -0.45 -9.66 -4.19
CA CYS A 62 -1.18 -9.55 -2.91
C CYS A 62 -2.33 -10.56 -2.89
N PRO A 63 -2.06 -11.87 -2.71
CA PRO A 63 -3.06 -12.94 -2.89
C PRO A 63 -4.21 -12.90 -1.87
N PHE A 64 -4.06 -12.17 -0.77
CA PHE A 64 -5.06 -12.03 0.30
C PHE A 64 -5.65 -10.63 0.39
N MET A 65 -5.47 -9.78 -0.63
CA MET A 65 -6.04 -8.44 -0.61
C MET A 65 -7.58 -8.51 -0.63
N GLU A 66 -8.19 -7.79 0.31
CA GLU A 66 -9.64 -7.72 0.52
C GLU A 66 -10.16 -6.29 0.39
N HIS A 67 -9.36 -5.29 0.80
CA HIS A 67 -9.74 -3.88 0.80
C HIS A 67 -8.64 -3.01 0.22
N LEU A 68 -9.01 -2.13 -0.71
CA LEU A 68 -8.13 -1.11 -1.27
C LEU A 68 -8.80 0.26 -1.18
N HIS A 69 -8.19 1.17 -0.45
CA HIS A 69 -8.63 2.55 -0.33
C HIS A 69 -7.58 3.46 -0.97
N VAL A 70 -8.01 4.25 -1.95
CA VAL A 70 -7.17 5.25 -2.60
C VAL A 70 -7.97 6.55 -2.67
N ARG A 71 -7.49 7.58 -1.97
CA ARG A 71 -8.09 8.91 -1.94
C ARG A 71 -7.03 9.97 -2.19
N ASP A 72 -7.34 10.98 -2.99
CA ASP A 72 -6.43 12.11 -3.20
C ASP A 72 -5.00 11.70 -3.61
N CYS A 73 -4.89 10.63 -4.40
CA CYS A 73 -3.64 10.12 -4.99
C CYS A 73 -3.76 10.20 -6.52
N PRO A 74 -3.61 11.38 -7.14
CA PRO A 74 -3.93 11.61 -8.54
C PRO A 74 -3.02 10.85 -9.51
N ASN A 75 -1.78 10.60 -9.11
CA ASN A 75 -0.78 9.92 -9.95
C ASN A 75 -0.71 8.41 -9.72
N PHE A 76 -1.42 7.88 -8.71
CA PHE A 76 -1.32 6.48 -8.33
C PHE A 76 -2.04 5.57 -9.32
N VAL A 77 -1.29 4.68 -9.96
CA VAL A 77 -1.85 3.62 -10.80
C VAL A 77 -1.94 2.34 -9.97
N ALA A 78 -3.17 1.90 -9.69
CA ALA A 78 -3.37 0.65 -8.98
C ALA A 78 -2.76 -0.50 -9.81
N PRO A 79 -1.85 -1.31 -9.23
CA PRO A 79 -1.29 -2.45 -9.95
C PRO A 79 -2.42 -3.41 -10.32
N ASN A 80 -2.24 -4.15 -11.41
CA ASN A 80 -3.16 -5.19 -11.84
C ASN A 80 -3.19 -6.31 -10.80
N PHE A 81 -3.96 -6.14 -9.73
CA PHE A 81 -4.22 -7.18 -8.74
C PHE A 81 -4.86 -8.33 -9.50
N HIS A 82 -4.08 -9.39 -9.73
CA HIS A 82 -4.48 -10.48 -10.60
C HIS A 82 -5.84 -11.01 -10.10
N ARG A 83 -6.83 -10.78 -10.96
CA ARG A 83 -8.29 -10.84 -10.79
C ARG A 83 -8.78 -12.20 -10.26
N SER A 84 -8.48 -12.54 -9.02
CA SER A 84 -8.89 -13.80 -8.40
C SER A 84 -9.76 -13.63 -7.16
N LYS A 85 -9.92 -12.42 -6.62
CA LYS A 85 -10.85 -12.11 -5.52
C LYS A 85 -11.49 -10.74 -5.71
N GLN A 86 -12.72 -10.62 -5.25
CA GLN A 86 -13.51 -9.38 -5.25
C GLN A 86 -12.90 -8.45 -4.18
N VAL A 87 -12.01 -7.55 -4.59
CA VAL A 87 -11.41 -6.54 -3.70
C VAL A 87 -12.43 -5.42 -3.50
N HIS A 88 -12.76 -5.10 -2.26
CA HIS A 88 -13.61 -3.95 -1.94
C HIS A 88 -12.82 -2.67 -2.12
N LEU A 89 -13.21 -1.87 -3.12
CA LEU A 89 -12.59 -0.59 -3.41
C LEU A 89 -13.31 0.51 -2.63
N ASN A 90 -12.55 1.34 -1.92
CA ASN A 90 -13.06 2.55 -1.25
C ASN A 90 -14.29 2.30 -0.36
N ASP A 91 -14.35 1.17 0.35
CA ASP A 91 -15.41 0.90 1.33
C ASP A 91 -15.33 1.87 2.51
N GLU A 92 -16.27 2.81 2.59
CA GLU A 92 -16.30 3.83 3.65
C GLU A 92 -16.38 3.23 5.06
N ARG A 93 -17.08 2.11 5.24
CA ARG A 93 -17.28 1.52 6.57
C ARG A 93 -15.97 0.92 7.06
N HIS A 94 -15.31 0.12 6.22
CA HIS A 94 -14.00 -0.45 6.51
C HIS A 94 -12.95 0.65 6.69
N TYR A 95 -12.95 1.66 5.82
CA TYR A 95 -12.03 2.79 5.92
C TYR A 95 -12.20 3.54 7.25
N ASN A 96 -13.43 3.82 7.69
CA ASN A 96 -13.67 4.48 8.98
C ASN A 96 -13.24 3.62 10.18
N LEU A 97 -13.39 2.30 10.10
CA LEU A 97 -12.88 1.38 11.12
C LEU A 97 -11.35 1.36 11.15
N LEU A 98 -10.71 1.32 9.97
CA LEU A 98 -9.27 1.45 9.82
C LEU A 98 -8.82 2.78 10.44
N LYS A 99 -9.46 3.90 10.07
CA LYS A 99 -9.25 5.23 10.64
C LYS A 99 -9.25 5.25 12.14
N LYS A 100 -10.30 4.70 12.74
CA LYS A 100 -10.39 4.62 14.20
C LYS A 100 -9.25 3.83 14.85
N ARG A 101 -8.73 2.78 14.19
CA ARG A 101 -7.65 1.94 14.69
C ARG A 101 -6.26 2.57 14.55
N TYR A 102 -5.97 3.22 13.42
CA TYR A 102 -4.64 3.79 13.16
C TYR A 102 -4.50 5.26 13.54
N VAL A 103 -5.57 6.05 13.68
CA VAL A 103 -5.47 7.45 14.19
C VAL A 103 -4.54 7.59 15.41
N PRO A 104 -4.59 6.72 16.44
CA PRO A 104 -3.65 6.81 17.57
C PRO A 104 -2.20 6.43 17.23
N ILE A 105 -1.97 5.69 16.14
CA ILE A 105 -0.65 5.22 15.67
C ILE A 105 -0.05 6.20 14.64
N MET A 106 -0.88 6.77 13.77
CA MET A 106 -0.55 7.72 12.70
C MET A 106 0.08 9.00 13.24
N VAL A 107 -0.31 9.46 14.44
CA VAL A 107 0.32 10.62 15.11
C VAL A 107 1.85 10.46 15.28
N PHE A 108 2.37 9.23 15.19
CA PHE A 108 3.79 8.91 15.33
C PHE A 108 4.50 8.59 14.00
N LEU A 109 3.78 8.48 12.87
CA LEU A 109 4.30 7.94 11.60
C LEU A 109 4.05 8.82 10.38
N THR A 110 3.46 10.01 10.52
CA THR A 110 3.40 10.99 9.42
C THR A 110 4.82 11.30 8.97
N CYS A 111 5.11 11.19 7.66
CA CYS A 111 6.40 11.63 7.09
C CYS A 111 6.60 13.11 7.42
N GLU A 112 7.65 13.42 8.19
CA GLU A 112 8.21 14.76 8.30
C GLU A 112 9.04 15.11 7.06
#